data_AF-A0A966IT92-F1
#
_entry.id   AF-A0A966IT92-F1
#
_cell.length_a   1.000
_cell.length_b   1.000
_cell.length_c   1.000
_cell.angle_alpha   90.00
_cell.angle_beta   90.00
_cell.angle_gamma   90.00
#
_symmetry.space_group_name_H-M   'P 1'
#
loop_
_entity.id
_entity.type
_entity.pdbx_description
1 polymer ?
#
loop_
_entity_poly.entity_id
_entity_poly.type
_entity_poly.pdbx_seq_one_letter_code
_entity_poly.pdbx_strand_id
1 'polypeptide(L)'
;MKRLVASGLAILLITLALREIAPGVPSAPDFAPGMSSSEVNIEIIPGETGMEIAKKLQEAGVVKSTEAYFRVAVGDKRSSTVAPGVHRIQRSIPAKEALTQLLDSNRIVDLVKVRDGAWWSEIRAEMIGAGFTAADLDRAFAKLKPPKGFQLKSLEGFLYPAFYSFPKEKNSDIALASMINRFTFSTKDVKWDSRPGFSASEILTIASLIESEGTPDVHRKVAQVIYNRLEKRMPLQFDSTVHYILKRRGEIFVSISDTKVRNRYNTFLNPGLPPGPIGSPTRASIDAALDPEPGDWLYFVTVEPSRTEFTSSTLAFDLLAIEGDYRAFEVVPADLEDFLSAHIEMTGFSVTMPLKEKAAELAAEKSVVVQQTDSANTLIRKGDHWSAENTDVSGFSFLFERLGIPEDKSKVAIVGAGATARSAIYAAKLRGATTTIFRRSNHRDESIYTVDRDSLILDWNELDKPHTFDVVINTTPVGSLGNLRPALDTELVIDSIYHPWPTEFASLIIPRRTFIAGEYLLAAQALQQISLFTHQSFDAGVMFETLLTALSQA
;
A
#
# COMPACT_ATOMS: atom_id res chain seq x y z
N MET A 1 -58.40 -21.77 -5.91
CA MET A 1 -57.76 -20.98 -7.00
C MET A 1 -58.57 -19.75 -7.44
N LYS A 2 -59.82 -19.87 -7.93
CA LYS A 2 -60.60 -18.72 -8.43
C LYS A 2 -60.80 -17.57 -7.42
N ARG A 3 -60.97 -17.87 -6.11
CA ARG A 3 -61.09 -16.85 -5.06
C ARG A 3 -59.77 -16.13 -4.73
N LEU A 4 -58.63 -16.84 -4.76
CA LEU A 4 -57.30 -16.25 -4.56
C LEU A 4 -56.89 -15.33 -5.71
N VAL A 5 -57.22 -15.72 -6.95
CA VAL A 5 -56.99 -14.88 -8.14
C VAL A 5 -57.85 -13.63 -8.10
N ALA A 6 -59.13 -13.75 -7.69
CA ALA A 6 -60.01 -12.60 -7.53
C ALA A 6 -59.56 -11.64 -6.42
N SER A 7 -59.08 -12.16 -5.28
CA SER A 7 -58.51 -11.34 -4.20
C SER A 7 -57.21 -10.66 -4.61
N GLY A 8 -56.33 -11.36 -5.36
CA GLY A 8 -55.11 -10.77 -5.89
C GLY A 8 -55.39 -9.65 -6.90
N LEU A 9 -56.39 -9.84 -7.76
CA LEU A 9 -56.80 -8.81 -8.74
C LEU A 9 -57.45 -7.60 -8.05
N ALA A 10 -58.26 -7.82 -7.00
CA ALA A 10 -58.85 -6.75 -6.21
C ALA A 10 -57.78 -5.93 -5.46
N ILE A 11 -56.78 -6.59 -4.86
CA ILE A 11 -55.66 -5.90 -4.20
C ILE A 11 -54.85 -5.10 -5.22
N LEU A 12 -54.59 -5.66 -6.41
CA LEU A 12 -53.88 -4.96 -7.49
C LEU A 12 -54.66 -3.74 -7.99
N LEU A 13 -55.97 -3.87 -8.18
CA LEU A 13 -56.84 -2.77 -8.60
C LEU A 13 -56.96 -1.70 -7.51
N ILE A 14 -57.01 -2.08 -6.23
CA ILE A 14 -57.01 -1.13 -5.10
C ILE A 14 -55.66 -0.42 -5.00
N THR A 15 -54.53 -1.11 -5.20
CA THR A 15 -53.20 -0.48 -5.21
C THR A 15 -52.99 0.44 -6.41
N LEU A 16 -53.48 0.06 -7.59
CA LEU A 16 -53.48 0.93 -8.78
C LEU A 16 -54.42 2.12 -8.61
N ALA A 17 -55.61 1.92 -8.04
CA ALA A 17 -56.53 3.01 -7.74
C ALA A 17 -55.98 3.96 -6.67
N LEU A 18 -55.33 3.45 -5.62
CA LEU A 18 -54.62 4.28 -4.63
C LEU A 18 -53.44 5.03 -5.24
N ARG A 19 -52.78 4.48 -6.27
CA ARG A 19 -51.71 5.16 -7.02
C ARG A 19 -52.23 6.30 -7.91
N GLU A 20 -53.45 6.18 -8.44
CA GLU A 20 -54.14 7.22 -9.22
C GLU A 20 -54.85 8.26 -8.33
N ILE A 21 -55.27 7.86 -7.11
CA ILE A 21 -56.00 8.72 -6.15
C ILE A 21 -55.07 9.40 -5.14
N ALA A 22 -53.80 9.00 -5.03
CA ALA A 22 -52.79 9.81 -4.35
C ALA A 22 -52.50 11.02 -5.24
N PRO A 23 -52.95 12.25 -4.91
CA PRO A 23 -52.43 13.43 -5.60
C PRO A 23 -50.91 13.35 -5.47
N GLY A 24 -50.21 13.29 -6.61
CA GLY A 24 -48.76 13.23 -6.64
C GLY A 24 -48.24 14.29 -5.67
N VAL A 25 -47.43 13.88 -4.70
CA VAL A 25 -46.86 14.77 -3.68
C VAL A 25 -46.43 16.03 -4.40
N PRO A 26 -47.03 17.21 -4.12
CA PRO A 26 -46.64 18.44 -4.79
C PRO A 26 -45.12 18.53 -4.77
N SER A 27 -44.49 18.75 -5.92
CA SER A 27 -43.05 18.99 -5.95
C SER A 27 -42.81 20.15 -4.99
N ALA A 28 -42.05 19.90 -3.91
CA ALA A 28 -41.78 20.95 -2.92
C ALA A 28 -41.23 22.15 -3.69
N PRO A 29 -41.72 23.37 -3.40
CA PRO A 29 -41.25 24.55 -4.11
C PRO A 29 -39.72 24.61 -4.06
N ASP A 30 -39.08 24.62 -5.21
CA ASP A 30 -37.64 24.76 -5.36
C ASP A 30 -37.30 25.96 -6.27
N PHE A 31 -36.07 26.47 -6.18
CA PHE A 31 -35.59 27.52 -7.06
C PHE A 31 -35.22 26.94 -8.44
N ALA A 32 -35.33 27.77 -9.49
CA ALA A 32 -34.85 27.38 -10.81
C ALA A 32 -33.32 27.49 -10.86
N PRO A 33 -32.62 26.63 -11.63
CA PRO A 33 -31.19 26.76 -11.84
C PRO A 33 -30.80 28.14 -12.38
N GLY A 34 -29.67 28.70 -11.92
CA GLY A 34 -29.13 29.95 -12.43
C GLY A 34 -29.72 31.25 -11.85
N MET A 35 -30.58 31.17 -10.82
CA MET A 35 -31.13 32.36 -10.12
C MET A 35 -30.26 32.89 -8.96
N SER A 36 -29.00 32.45 -8.86
CA SER A 36 -28.09 32.79 -7.75
C SER A 36 -27.86 34.30 -7.64
N SER A 37 -28.11 34.88 -6.46
CA SER A 37 -28.13 36.33 -6.26
C SER A 37 -27.02 36.85 -5.35
N SER A 38 -26.54 36.05 -4.39
CA SER A 38 -25.51 36.41 -3.40
C SER A 38 -25.11 35.20 -2.54
N GLU A 39 -23.97 35.26 -1.84
CA GLU A 39 -23.56 34.23 -0.88
C GLU A 39 -23.92 34.63 0.57
N VAL A 40 -24.22 33.62 1.40
CA VAL A 40 -24.51 33.74 2.83
C VAL A 40 -23.74 32.69 3.61
N ASN A 41 -23.35 33.04 4.83
CA ASN A 41 -22.70 32.12 5.76
C ASN A 41 -23.78 31.40 6.59
N ILE A 42 -23.82 30.08 6.50
CA ILE A 42 -24.74 29.21 7.25
C ILE A 42 -23.93 28.39 8.24
N GLU A 43 -24.19 28.58 9.53
CA GLU A 43 -23.57 27.79 10.59
C GLU A 43 -24.35 26.48 10.79
N ILE A 44 -23.65 25.36 10.59
CA ILE A 44 -24.12 24.00 10.85
C ILE A 44 -23.46 23.53 12.15
N ILE A 45 -24.26 23.22 13.16
CA ILE A 45 -23.76 22.83 14.49
C ILE A 45 -23.57 21.30 14.53
N PRO A 46 -22.56 20.76 15.22
CA PRO A 46 -22.42 19.32 15.38
C PRO A 46 -23.69 18.65 15.93
N GLY A 47 -24.16 17.61 15.24
CA GLY A 47 -25.36 16.84 15.63
C GLY A 47 -26.68 17.39 15.09
N GLU A 48 -26.65 18.49 14.34
CA GLU A 48 -27.81 19.05 13.69
C GLU A 48 -28.39 18.09 12.64
N THR A 49 -29.69 17.86 12.71
CA THR A 49 -30.43 16.95 11.83
C THR A 49 -30.63 17.58 10.45
N GLY A 50 -30.80 16.74 9.42
CA GLY A 50 -31.09 17.24 8.06
C GLY A 50 -32.33 18.14 7.98
N MET A 51 -33.29 17.99 8.91
CA MET A 51 -34.47 18.87 9.01
C MET A 51 -34.13 20.24 9.59
N GLU A 52 -33.28 20.31 10.62
CA GLU A 52 -32.82 21.57 11.20
C GLU A 52 -31.98 22.36 10.20
N ILE A 53 -31.08 21.67 9.48
CA ILE A 53 -30.32 22.25 8.35
C ILE A 53 -31.29 22.78 7.28
N ALA A 54 -32.28 21.99 6.88
CA ALA A 54 -33.27 22.40 5.88
C ALA A 54 -34.01 23.70 6.27
N LYS A 55 -34.31 23.86 7.56
CA LYS A 55 -34.98 25.04 8.10
C LYS A 55 -34.07 26.27 8.03
N LYS A 56 -32.81 26.14 8.48
CA LYS A 56 -31.81 27.22 8.39
C LYS A 56 -31.59 27.69 6.95
N LEU A 57 -31.48 26.75 6.01
CA LEU A 57 -31.29 27.09 4.60
C LEU A 57 -32.49 27.84 4.03
N GLN A 58 -33.72 27.48 4.41
CA GLN A 58 -34.91 28.21 3.97
C GLN A 58 -34.96 29.62 4.58
N GLU A 59 -34.76 29.73 5.90
CA GLU A 59 -34.79 31.00 6.62
C GLU A 59 -33.73 32.00 6.10
N ALA A 60 -32.57 31.48 5.69
CA ALA A 60 -31.51 32.28 5.10
C ALA A 60 -31.68 32.58 3.60
N GLY A 61 -32.77 32.11 2.98
CA GLY A 61 -33.07 32.29 1.55
C GLY A 61 -32.16 31.50 0.62
N VAL A 62 -31.54 30.42 1.10
CA VAL A 62 -30.72 29.51 0.29
C VAL A 62 -31.60 28.62 -0.58
N VAL A 63 -32.56 27.95 0.05
CA VAL A 63 -33.53 27.06 -0.62
C VAL A 63 -34.95 27.62 -0.50
N LYS A 64 -35.81 27.29 -1.46
CA LYS A 64 -37.18 27.86 -1.51
C LYS A 64 -38.12 27.22 -0.48
N SER A 65 -37.87 25.96 -0.12
CA SER A 65 -38.63 25.27 0.94
C SER A 65 -37.77 24.26 1.69
N THR A 66 -38.05 24.09 2.99
CA THR A 66 -37.46 23.05 3.85
C THR A 66 -37.67 21.66 3.25
N GLU A 67 -38.87 21.40 2.73
CA GLU A 67 -39.25 20.09 2.20
C GLU A 67 -38.48 19.71 0.92
N ALA A 68 -38.13 20.69 0.07
CA ALA A 68 -37.32 20.45 -1.12
C ALA A 68 -35.90 19.99 -0.74
N TYR A 69 -35.26 20.69 0.20
CA TYR A 69 -33.94 20.30 0.69
C TYR A 69 -33.96 18.98 1.45
N PHE A 70 -34.93 18.79 2.36
CA PHE A 70 -35.03 17.58 3.15
C PHE A 70 -35.18 16.32 2.28
N ARG A 71 -35.99 16.39 1.21
CA ARG A 71 -36.13 15.28 0.25
C ARG A 71 -34.80 14.93 -0.43
N VAL A 72 -34.04 15.94 -0.86
CA VAL A 72 -32.72 15.75 -1.47
C VAL A 72 -31.74 15.15 -0.45
N ALA A 73 -31.71 15.67 0.77
CA ALA A 73 -30.83 15.18 1.82
C ALA A 73 -31.12 13.72 2.19
N VAL A 74 -32.39 13.33 2.34
CA VAL A 74 -32.76 11.92 2.62
C VAL A 74 -32.43 11.00 1.44
N GLY A 75 -32.54 11.49 0.20
CA GLY A 75 -32.26 10.71 -1.02
C GLY A 75 -30.78 10.55 -1.37
N ASP A 76 -29.88 11.38 -0.80
CA ASP A 76 -28.45 11.35 -1.06
C ASP A 76 -27.69 10.92 0.20
N LYS A 77 -27.06 9.73 0.17
CA LYS A 77 -26.29 9.18 1.29
C LYS A 77 -25.16 10.09 1.77
N ARG A 78 -24.68 11.01 0.92
CA ARG A 78 -23.62 11.96 1.29
C ARG A 78 -24.14 13.04 2.24
N SER A 79 -25.44 13.27 2.36
CA SER A 79 -25.98 14.30 3.25
C SER A 79 -25.57 14.10 4.72
N SER A 80 -25.39 12.85 5.16
CA SER A 80 -24.89 12.54 6.50
C SER A 80 -23.42 12.89 6.71
N THR A 81 -22.68 13.24 5.65
CA THR A 81 -21.27 13.64 5.71
C THR A 81 -21.07 15.15 5.63
N VAL A 82 -22.14 15.96 5.65
CA VAL A 82 -22.03 17.42 5.75
C VAL A 82 -21.28 17.78 7.02
N ALA A 83 -20.15 18.45 6.86
CA ALA A 83 -19.31 18.83 7.98
C ALA A 83 -19.97 19.94 8.82
N PRO A 84 -19.84 19.92 10.16
CA PRO A 84 -20.23 21.06 10.97
C PRO A 84 -19.33 22.27 10.64
N GLY A 85 -19.91 23.46 10.68
CA GLY A 85 -19.20 24.72 10.52
C GLY A 85 -19.93 25.79 9.73
N VAL A 86 -19.22 26.89 9.47
CA VAL A 86 -19.76 28.02 8.73
C VAL A 86 -19.56 27.82 7.23
N HIS A 87 -20.62 27.44 6.53
CA HIS A 87 -20.62 27.20 5.09
C HIS A 87 -21.00 28.46 4.33
N ARG A 88 -20.20 28.82 3.33
CA ARG A 88 -20.48 29.89 2.36
C ARG A 88 -21.29 29.33 1.20
N ILE A 89 -22.60 29.56 1.26
CA ILE A 89 -23.59 29.00 0.33
C ILE A 89 -24.26 30.11 -0.46
N GLN A 90 -24.51 29.85 -1.73
CA GLN A 90 -25.27 30.77 -2.59
C GLN A 90 -26.76 30.79 -2.23
N ARG A 91 -27.39 31.96 -2.33
CA ARG A 91 -28.82 32.15 -2.15
C ARG A 91 -29.60 31.85 -3.43
N SER A 92 -30.87 31.50 -3.26
CA SER A 92 -31.80 31.26 -4.37
C SER A 92 -31.37 30.14 -5.32
N ILE A 93 -30.80 29.06 -4.78
CA ILE A 93 -30.31 27.90 -5.54
C ILE A 93 -31.21 26.67 -5.35
N PRO A 94 -31.24 25.74 -6.31
CA PRO A 94 -31.95 24.47 -6.16
C PRO A 94 -31.45 23.67 -4.95
N ALA A 95 -32.33 22.93 -4.29
CA ALA A 95 -32.03 22.10 -3.12
C ALA A 95 -30.83 21.14 -3.33
N LYS A 96 -30.72 20.56 -4.52
CA LYS A 96 -29.59 19.69 -4.91
C LYS A 96 -28.25 20.43 -4.95
N GLU A 97 -28.27 21.68 -5.40
CA GLU A 97 -27.09 22.53 -5.46
C GLU A 97 -26.69 22.99 -4.06
N ALA A 98 -27.66 23.33 -3.20
CA ALA A 98 -27.40 23.64 -1.80
C ALA A 98 -26.72 22.48 -1.05
N LEU A 99 -27.19 21.24 -1.27
CA LEU A 99 -26.50 20.06 -0.71
C LEU A 99 -25.09 19.90 -1.29
N THR A 100 -24.92 20.10 -2.60
CA THR A 100 -23.59 20.02 -3.23
C THR A 100 -22.61 21.04 -2.64
N GLN A 101 -23.06 22.28 -2.39
CA GLN A 101 -22.23 23.32 -1.77
C GLN A 101 -21.94 23.04 -0.30
N LEU A 102 -22.88 22.45 0.46
CA LEU A 102 -22.66 22.00 1.83
C LEU A 102 -21.67 20.83 1.95
N LEU A 103 -21.50 20.07 0.88
CA LEU A 103 -20.51 18.98 0.80
C LEU A 103 -19.13 19.45 0.35
N ASP A 104 -19.01 20.69 -0.13
CA ASP A 104 -17.75 21.25 -0.61
C ASP A 104 -16.97 21.86 0.57
N SER A 105 -15.91 21.18 1.00
CA SER A 105 -15.06 21.65 2.10
C SER A 105 -14.40 23.01 1.83
N ASN A 106 -14.21 23.41 0.57
CA ASN A 106 -13.62 24.72 0.23
C ASN A 106 -14.57 25.88 0.54
N ARG A 107 -15.84 25.58 0.80
CA ARG A 107 -16.85 26.58 1.18
C ARG A 107 -16.99 26.73 2.69
N ILE A 108 -16.25 25.98 3.50
CA ILE A 108 -16.30 26.10 4.95
C ILE A 108 -15.26 27.14 5.40
N VAL A 109 -15.74 28.22 6.00
CA VAL A 109 -14.92 29.32 6.49
C VAL A 109 -14.17 28.88 7.76
N ASP A 110 -12.87 29.20 7.83
CA ASP A 110 -11.98 28.88 8.96
C ASP A 110 -12.02 27.38 9.37
N LEU A 111 -12.15 26.50 8.38
CA LEU A 111 -12.18 25.06 8.58
C LEU A 111 -10.83 24.53 9.08
N VAL A 112 -10.85 23.88 10.24
CA VAL A 112 -9.72 23.11 10.74
C VAL A 112 -9.94 21.65 10.37
N LYS A 113 -9.10 21.14 9.47
CA LYS A 113 -9.12 19.73 9.07
C LYS A 113 -8.15 18.93 9.92
N VAL A 114 -8.68 18.00 10.73
CA VAL A 114 -7.87 16.97 11.38
C VAL A 114 -7.94 15.72 10.52
N ARG A 115 -6.82 15.38 9.87
CA ARG A 115 -6.70 14.20 9.01
C ARG A 115 -6.59 12.93 9.86
N ASP A 116 -6.90 11.80 9.25
CA ASP A 116 -6.64 10.49 9.83
C ASP A 116 -5.13 10.35 10.10
N GLY A 117 -4.77 9.84 11.28
CA GLY A 117 -3.38 9.73 11.72
C GLY A 117 -2.67 11.05 12.03
N ALA A 118 -3.36 12.20 12.00
CA ALA A 118 -2.73 13.52 12.17
C ALA A 118 -2.01 13.65 13.51
N TRP A 119 -0.80 14.20 13.47
CA TRP A 119 0.00 14.56 14.65
C TRP A 119 -0.50 15.87 15.24
N TRP A 120 -0.28 16.07 16.55
CA TRP A 120 -0.52 17.36 17.19
C TRP A 120 0.17 18.51 16.44
N SER A 121 1.40 18.32 15.96
CA SER A 121 2.14 19.35 15.21
C SER A 121 1.41 19.79 13.93
N GLU A 122 0.72 18.86 13.26
CA GLU A 122 -0.03 19.13 12.03
C GLU A 122 -1.36 19.81 12.36
N ILE A 123 -2.08 19.31 13.38
CA ILE A 123 -3.32 19.91 13.86
C ILE A 123 -3.08 21.34 14.33
N ARG A 124 -1.99 21.57 15.08
CA ARG A 124 -1.57 22.89 15.55
C ARG A 124 -1.30 23.83 14.37
N ALA A 125 -0.65 23.35 13.31
CA ALA A 125 -0.39 24.16 12.12
C ALA A 125 -1.69 24.54 11.39
N GLU A 126 -2.59 23.58 11.20
CA GLU A 126 -3.92 23.81 10.61
C GLU A 126 -4.74 24.83 11.44
N MET A 127 -4.72 24.73 12.77
CA MET A 127 -5.37 25.69 13.67
C MET A 127 -4.74 27.09 13.59
N ILE A 128 -3.42 27.21 13.49
CA ILE A 128 -2.76 28.50 13.29
C ILE A 128 -3.16 29.12 11.95
N GLY A 129 -3.24 28.30 10.88
CA GLY A 129 -3.76 28.73 9.58
C GLY A 129 -5.21 29.23 9.66
N ALA A 130 -6.01 28.60 10.51
CA ALA A 130 -7.36 29.05 10.85
C ALA A 130 -7.40 30.20 11.87
N GLY A 131 -6.28 30.86 12.19
CA GLY A 131 -6.23 32.10 12.97
C GLY A 131 -6.14 31.95 14.49
N PHE A 132 -5.82 30.76 15.01
CA PHE A 132 -5.48 30.58 16.43
C PHE A 132 -4.02 30.99 16.70
N THR A 133 -3.69 31.37 17.93
CA THR A 133 -2.29 31.67 18.30
C THR A 133 -1.58 30.41 18.79
N ALA A 134 -0.31 30.27 18.40
CA ALA A 134 0.60 29.23 18.87
C ALA A 134 0.64 29.10 20.40
N ALA A 135 0.78 30.23 21.10
CA ALA A 135 0.91 30.26 22.56
C ALA A 135 -0.37 29.80 23.27
N ASP A 136 -1.54 30.19 22.78
CA ASP A 136 -2.82 29.76 23.36
C ASP A 136 -3.06 28.26 23.14
N LEU A 137 -2.69 27.74 21.97
CA LEU A 137 -2.78 26.32 21.66
C LEU A 137 -1.87 25.47 22.55
N ASP A 138 -0.60 25.87 22.70
CA ASP A 138 0.37 25.14 23.53
C ASP A 138 -0.04 25.14 25.01
N ARG A 139 -0.55 26.28 25.51
CA ARG A 139 -1.12 26.37 26.86
C ARG A 139 -2.33 25.45 27.01
N ALA A 140 -3.28 25.51 26.08
CA ALA A 140 -4.50 24.69 26.13
C ALA A 140 -4.16 23.20 26.08
N PHE A 141 -3.23 22.79 25.21
CA PHE A 141 -2.78 21.41 25.06
C PHE A 141 -2.12 20.88 26.34
N ALA A 142 -1.29 21.70 27.01
CA ALA A 142 -0.66 21.31 28.28
C ALA A 142 -1.63 21.29 29.48
N LYS A 143 -2.66 22.16 29.45
CA LYS A 143 -3.65 22.31 30.53
C LYS A 143 -4.69 21.20 30.52
N LEU A 144 -5.25 20.90 29.34
CA LEU A 144 -6.31 19.90 29.21
C LEU A 144 -5.78 18.50 29.54
N LYS A 145 -6.69 17.61 29.95
CA LYS A 145 -6.37 16.24 30.36
C LYS A 145 -7.01 15.25 29.40
N PRO A 146 -6.35 14.11 29.14
CA PRO A 146 -7.00 13.00 28.45
C PRO A 146 -8.32 12.58 29.11
N PRO A 147 -9.25 11.99 28.33
CA PRO A 147 -10.47 11.40 28.87
C PRO A 147 -10.21 10.44 30.03
N LYS A 148 -11.19 10.33 30.94
CA LYS A 148 -11.12 9.38 32.06
C LYS A 148 -10.97 7.94 31.55
N GLY A 149 -10.16 7.15 32.25
CA GLY A 149 -9.84 5.77 31.86
C GLY A 149 -8.53 5.62 31.08
N PHE A 150 -7.97 6.72 30.59
CA PHE A 150 -6.66 6.74 29.92
C PHE A 150 -5.57 7.29 30.85
N GLN A 151 -4.45 6.59 30.94
CA GLN A 151 -3.27 6.93 31.74
C GLN A 151 -2.16 7.56 30.88
N LEU A 152 -2.53 8.49 30.00
CA LEU A 152 -1.59 9.23 29.15
C LEU A 152 -1.33 10.64 29.70
N LYS A 153 -0.14 11.18 29.42
CA LYS A 153 0.24 12.55 29.82
C LYS A 153 0.00 13.60 28.73
N SER A 154 -0.15 13.16 27.49
CA SER A 154 -0.32 14.00 26.29
C SER A 154 -1.72 13.82 25.73
N LEU A 155 -2.21 14.82 24.98
CA LEU A 155 -3.45 14.73 24.21
C LEU A 155 -3.25 14.15 22.81
N GLU A 156 -2.02 13.80 22.44
CA GLU A 156 -1.72 13.05 21.20
C GLU A 156 -2.58 11.78 21.16
N GLY A 157 -3.29 11.56 20.04
CA GLY A 157 -4.26 10.48 19.87
C GLY A 157 -5.70 10.78 20.31
N PHE A 158 -5.96 11.89 20.99
CA PHE A 158 -7.32 12.26 21.45
C PHE A 158 -7.99 13.37 20.63
N LEU A 159 -7.25 14.03 19.75
CA LEU A 159 -7.78 15.07 18.87
C LEU A 159 -8.41 14.39 17.64
N TYR A 160 -9.69 14.02 17.74
CA TYR A 160 -10.32 13.08 16.81
C TYR A 160 -10.29 13.53 15.34
N PRO A 161 -10.05 12.63 14.36
CA PRO A 161 -10.13 12.96 12.94
C PRO A 161 -11.54 13.41 12.53
N ALA A 162 -11.64 14.67 12.08
CA ALA A 162 -12.86 15.29 11.60
C ALA A 162 -12.57 16.69 11.03
N PHE A 163 -13.61 17.27 10.44
CA PHE A 163 -13.68 18.69 10.14
C PHE A 163 -14.25 19.45 11.34
N TYR A 164 -13.56 20.51 11.75
CA TYR A 164 -13.97 21.39 12.83
C TYR A 164 -14.09 22.82 12.31
N SER A 165 -15.03 23.55 12.88
CA SER A 165 -15.19 24.97 12.62
C SER A 165 -15.48 25.66 13.94
N PHE A 166 -14.89 26.83 14.10
CA PHE A 166 -14.91 27.57 15.34
C PHE A 166 -15.48 28.96 15.12
N PRO A 167 -16.23 29.51 16.10
CA PRO A 167 -16.68 30.90 16.05
C PRO A 167 -15.50 31.87 15.88
N LYS A 168 -15.80 33.09 15.42
CA LYS A 168 -14.80 34.15 15.20
C LYS A 168 -13.97 34.47 16.46
N GLU A 169 -14.58 34.31 17.63
CA GLU A 169 -13.93 34.39 18.94
C GLU A 169 -13.21 33.06 19.22
N LYS A 170 -12.07 32.89 18.56
CA LYS A 170 -11.26 31.65 18.55
C LYS A 170 -10.64 31.40 19.93
N ASN A 171 -11.25 30.50 20.70
CA ASN A 171 -10.75 30.08 22.02
C ASN A 171 -10.10 28.69 21.94
N SER A 172 -8.77 28.63 22.11
CA SER A 172 -7.99 27.37 22.02
C SER A 172 -8.41 26.31 23.03
N ASP A 173 -8.80 26.69 24.26
CA ASP A 173 -9.27 25.74 25.28
C ASP A 173 -10.55 25.05 24.82
N ILE A 174 -11.52 25.82 24.32
CA ILE A 174 -12.80 25.30 23.81
C ILE A 174 -12.57 24.45 22.56
N ALA A 175 -11.68 24.91 21.67
CA ALA A 175 -11.40 24.22 20.42
C ALA A 175 -10.82 22.82 20.65
N LEU A 176 -9.76 22.69 21.45
CA LEU A 176 -9.18 21.39 21.77
C LEU A 176 -10.14 20.52 22.60
N ALA A 177 -10.89 21.10 23.54
CA ALA A 177 -11.91 20.37 24.29
C ALA A 177 -13.00 19.80 23.37
N SER A 178 -13.39 20.51 22.30
CA SER A 178 -14.37 20.02 21.33
C SER A 178 -13.86 18.79 20.54
N MET A 179 -12.57 18.76 20.20
CA MET A 179 -11.93 17.61 19.53
C MET A 179 -11.88 16.39 20.46
N ILE A 180 -11.59 16.59 21.75
CA ILE A 180 -11.62 15.54 22.78
C ILE A 180 -13.05 15.04 23.03
N ASN A 181 -14.03 15.95 23.06
CA ASN A 181 -15.44 15.58 23.19
C ASN A 181 -15.90 14.77 21.98
N ARG A 182 -15.43 15.11 20.77
CA ARG A 182 -15.68 14.33 19.56
C ARG A 182 -15.09 12.92 19.67
N PHE A 183 -13.85 12.79 20.16
CA PHE A 183 -13.25 11.48 20.46
C PHE A 183 -14.15 10.68 21.41
N THR A 184 -14.55 11.28 22.53
CA THR A 184 -15.39 10.63 23.55
C THR A 184 -16.74 10.20 22.98
N PHE A 185 -17.36 11.03 22.14
CA PHE A 185 -18.63 10.72 21.50
C PHE A 185 -18.51 9.59 20.47
N SER A 186 -17.50 9.66 19.59
CA SER A 186 -17.28 8.67 18.53
C SER A 186 -16.84 7.30 19.04
N THR A 187 -16.37 7.24 20.29
CA THR A 187 -15.87 6.02 20.93
C THR A 187 -16.69 5.60 22.15
N LYS A 188 -17.88 6.17 22.34
CA LYS A 188 -18.74 5.92 23.51
C LYS A 188 -19.16 4.46 23.68
N ASP A 189 -19.23 3.72 22.57
CA ASP A 189 -19.63 2.31 22.48
C ASP A 189 -18.42 1.36 22.42
N VAL A 190 -17.20 1.90 22.36
CA VAL A 190 -15.96 1.13 22.35
C VAL A 190 -15.70 0.57 23.75
N LYS A 191 -15.52 -0.75 23.82
CA LYS A 191 -15.13 -1.46 25.05
C LYS A 191 -13.62 -1.50 25.15
N TRP A 192 -13.02 -0.42 25.63
CA TRP A 192 -11.57 -0.23 25.70
C TRP A 192 -10.83 -1.27 26.56
N ASP A 193 -11.54 -1.97 27.43
CA ASP A 193 -11.05 -3.02 28.33
C ASP A 193 -11.33 -4.45 27.80
N SER A 194 -11.88 -4.58 26.60
CA SER A 194 -12.29 -5.88 26.06
C SER A 194 -11.13 -6.79 25.63
N ARG A 195 -9.92 -6.24 25.48
CA ARG A 195 -8.72 -7.02 25.15
C ARG A 195 -7.87 -7.28 26.40
N PRO A 196 -7.80 -8.52 26.91
CA PRO A 196 -7.01 -8.84 28.10
C PRO A 196 -5.52 -8.52 27.94
N GLY A 197 -4.89 -8.04 29.01
CA GLY A 197 -3.45 -7.75 29.03
C GLY A 197 -3.06 -6.37 28.50
N PHE A 198 -4.00 -5.58 27.98
CA PHE A 198 -3.75 -4.23 27.47
C PHE A 198 -4.70 -3.22 28.14
N SER A 199 -4.15 -2.08 28.55
CA SER A 199 -4.93 -0.93 29.04
C SER A 199 -5.56 -0.16 27.88
N ALA A 200 -6.59 0.64 28.18
CA ALA A 200 -7.20 1.55 27.20
C ALA A 200 -6.17 2.48 26.52
N SER A 201 -5.15 2.91 27.27
CA SER A 201 -4.05 3.72 26.75
C SER A 201 -3.15 2.96 25.77
N GLU A 202 -2.86 1.70 26.03
CA GLU A 202 -2.08 0.86 25.12
C GLU A 202 -2.87 0.53 23.87
N ILE A 203 -4.18 0.26 23.98
CA ILE A 203 -5.06 0.07 22.81
C ILE A 203 -5.09 1.32 21.94
N LEU A 204 -5.19 2.52 22.53
CA LEU A 204 -5.15 3.76 21.77
C LEU A 204 -3.79 3.96 21.07
N THR A 205 -2.69 3.62 21.74
CA THR A 205 -1.35 3.64 21.15
C THR A 205 -1.27 2.69 19.96
N ILE A 206 -1.73 1.44 20.11
CA ILE A 206 -1.77 0.43 19.05
C ILE A 206 -2.62 0.92 17.88
N ALA A 207 -3.80 1.48 18.13
CA ALA A 207 -4.66 2.06 17.11
C ALA A 207 -3.95 3.16 16.32
N SER A 208 -3.17 4.03 16.97
CA SER A 208 -2.41 5.08 16.25
C SER A 208 -1.26 4.53 15.41
N LEU A 209 -0.67 3.40 15.81
CA LEU A 209 0.33 2.70 15.01
C LEU A 209 -0.34 2.09 13.78
N ILE A 210 -1.43 1.34 13.96
CA ILE A 210 -2.22 0.73 12.87
C ILE A 210 -2.63 1.77 11.84
N GLU A 211 -3.17 2.92 12.29
CA GLU A 211 -3.58 4.02 11.41
C GLU A 211 -2.43 4.54 10.55
N SER A 212 -1.21 4.50 11.07
CA SER A 212 -0.03 5.04 10.38
C SER A 212 0.62 4.05 9.42
N GLU A 213 0.32 2.75 9.53
CA GLU A 213 0.96 1.68 8.75
C GLU A 213 0.17 1.24 7.52
N GLY A 214 -1.13 1.53 7.46
CA GLY A 214 -1.94 1.07 6.34
C GLY A 214 -3.35 1.62 6.28
N THR A 215 -4.06 1.19 5.26
CA THR A 215 -5.46 1.53 5.00
C THR A 215 -6.42 0.60 5.77
N PRO A 216 -7.70 0.99 5.94
CA PRO A 216 -8.66 0.24 6.74
C PRO A 216 -8.83 -1.25 6.38
N ASP A 217 -8.57 -1.63 5.13
CA ASP A 217 -8.64 -3.01 4.65
C ASP A 217 -7.55 -3.92 5.25
N VAL A 218 -6.40 -3.37 5.65
CA VAL A 218 -5.29 -4.15 6.23
C VAL A 218 -5.14 -3.97 7.75
N HIS A 219 -5.87 -3.03 8.35
CA HIS A 219 -5.74 -2.67 9.77
C HIS A 219 -5.79 -3.86 10.73
N ARG A 220 -6.71 -4.81 10.50
CA ARG A 220 -6.87 -5.99 11.36
C ARG A 220 -5.67 -6.95 11.30
N LYS A 221 -5.01 -7.07 10.15
CA LYS A 221 -3.79 -7.87 9.97
C LYS A 221 -2.57 -7.17 10.55
N VAL A 222 -2.43 -5.87 10.35
CA VAL A 222 -1.37 -5.05 10.99
C VAL A 222 -1.48 -5.15 12.52
N ALA A 223 -2.70 -5.05 13.06
CA ALA A 223 -2.94 -5.25 14.48
C ALA A 223 -2.43 -6.60 14.96
N GLN A 224 -2.71 -7.68 14.22
CA GLN A 224 -2.23 -9.02 14.55
C GLN A 224 -0.69 -9.11 14.54
N VAL A 225 0.00 -8.50 13.57
CA VAL A 225 1.47 -8.43 13.55
C VAL A 225 2.02 -7.75 14.80
N ILE A 226 1.43 -6.62 15.21
CA ILE A 226 1.83 -5.92 16.45
C ILE A 226 1.74 -6.88 17.64
N TYR A 227 0.60 -7.57 17.79
CA TYR A 227 0.41 -8.50 18.90
C TYR A 227 1.38 -9.69 18.87
N ASN A 228 1.59 -10.30 17.70
CA ASN A 228 2.52 -11.41 17.54
C ASN A 228 3.96 -10.99 17.88
N ARG A 229 4.38 -9.80 17.45
CA ARG A 229 5.70 -9.24 17.79
C ARG A 229 5.83 -8.95 19.28
N LEU A 230 4.82 -8.35 19.91
CA LEU A 230 4.83 -8.07 21.35
C LEU A 230 4.92 -9.35 22.18
N GLU A 231 4.17 -10.39 21.81
CA GLU A 231 4.20 -11.70 22.49
C GLU A 231 5.59 -12.34 22.38
N LYS A 232 6.23 -12.25 21.21
CA LYS A 232 7.59 -12.74 20.96
C LYS A 232 8.70 -11.81 21.47
N ARG A 233 8.35 -10.67 22.09
CA ARG A 233 9.30 -9.61 22.50
C ARG A 233 10.17 -9.08 21.36
N MET A 234 9.66 -9.13 20.14
CA MET A 234 10.29 -8.52 18.97
C MET A 234 10.04 -7.00 18.99
N PRO A 235 11.04 -6.16 18.68
CA PRO A 235 10.81 -4.73 18.45
C PRO A 235 9.81 -4.53 17.30
N LEU A 236 8.96 -3.50 17.38
CA LEU A 236 7.93 -3.28 16.36
C LEU A 236 8.52 -2.79 15.03
N GLN A 237 9.58 -1.97 15.07
CA GLN A 237 10.32 -1.49 13.89
C GLN A 237 9.44 -0.79 12.85
N PHE A 238 8.58 0.10 13.32
CA PHE A 238 7.66 0.85 12.47
C PHE A 238 8.26 2.20 12.09
N ASP A 239 8.47 2.42 10.79
CA ASP A 239 8.99 3.66 10.22
C ASP A 239 8.14 4.88 10.61
N SER A 240 6.82 4.69 10.72
CA SER A 240 5.88 5.72 11.19
C SER A 240 6.29 6.35 12.52
N THR A 241 6.91 5.57 13.42
CA THR A 241 7.38 6.06 14.71
C THR A 241 8.61 6.97 14.58
N VAL A 242 9.47 6.70 13.60
CA VAL A 242 10.64 7.54 13.27
C VAL A 242 10.20 8.81 12.55
N HIS A 243 9.29 8.71 11.57
CA HIS A 243 8.67 9.87 10.94
C HIS A 243 8.01 10.80 11.96
N TYR A 244 7.31 10.24 12.96
CA TYR A 244 6.72 11.01 14.05
C TYR A 244 7.75 11.75 14.89
N ILE A 245 8.91 11.15 15.16
CA ILE A 245 10.00 11.78 15.90
C ILE A 245 10.61 12.94 15.11
N LEU A 246 10.87 12.72 13.82
CA LEU A 246 11.57 13.66 12.94
C LEU A 246 10.63 14.71 12.32
N LYS A 247 9.31 14.55 12.47
CA LYS A 247 8.27 15.41 11.89
C LYS A 247 8.31 15.45 10.36
N ARG A 248 8.57 14.30 9.75
CA ARG A 248 8.75 14.09 8.29
C ARG A 248 7.61 13.29 7.68
N ARG A 249 6.39 13.84 7.69
CA ARG A 249 5.20 13.16 7.14
C ARG A 249 5.29 13.04 5.63
N GLY A 250 4.96 11.87 5.09
CA GLY A 250 4.82 11.65 3.64
C GLY A 250 6.15 11.43 2.91
N GLU A 251 7.27 11.47 3.63
CA GLU A 251 8.48 10.81 3.15
C GLU A 251 8.22 9.30 3.12
N ILE A 252 8.57 8.68 1.99
CA ILE A 252 8.34 7.25 1.76
C ILE A 252 9.38 6.41 2.51
N PHE A 253 10.56 6.98 2.76
CA PHE A 253 11.72 6.27 3.31
C PHE A 253 12.17 6.87 4.64
N VAL A 254 12.54 5.99 5.56
CA VAL A 254 13.35 6.31 6.73
C VAL A 254 14.76 5.83 6.46
N SER A 255 15.76 6.71 6.53
CA SER A 255 17.15 6.25 6.40
C SER A 255 17.55 5.41 7.61
N ILE A 256 18.54 4.54 7.45
CA ILE A 256 19.10 3.78 8.58
C ILE A 256 19.54 4.71 9.71
N SER A 257 20.12 5.87 9.36
CA SER A 257 20.60 6.84 10.34
C SER A 257 19.43 7.38 11.18
N ASP A 258 18.27 7.58 10.55
CA ASP A 258 17.04 7.97 11.20
C ASP A 258 16.54 6.86 12.14
N THR A 259 16.63 5.58 11.76
CA THR A 259 16.24 4.44 12.64
C THR A 259 17.08 4.36 13.92
N LYS A 260 18.25 5.01 13.97
CA LYS A 260 19.14 5.06 15.13
C LYS A 260 18.90 6.29 16.03
N VAL A 261 17.88 7.12 15.72
CA VAL A 261 17.55 8.30 16.53
C VAL A 261 17.15 7.89 17.96
N ARG A 262 17.85 8.42 18.97
CA ARG A 262 17.57 8.10 20.38
C ARG A 262 16.33 8.84 20.85
N ASN A 263 15.20 8.14 20.87
CA ASN A 263 13.93 8.63 21.40
C ASN A 263 13.11 7.45 21.93
N ARG A 264 12.32 7.66 22.99
CA ARG A 264 11.45 6.62 23.58
C ARG A 264 10.34 6.14 22.63
N TYR A 265 9.98 6.93 21.63
CA TYR A 265 9.03 6.53 20.59
C TYR A 265 9.66 5.65 19.50
N ASN A 266 10.99 5.56 19.42
CA ASN A 266 11.65 4.81 18.35
C ASN A 266 11.52 3.30 18.60
N THR A 267 10.65 2.65 17.84
CA THR A 267 10.37 1.21 17.98
C THR A 267 11.42 0.29 17.37
N PHE A 268 12.47 0.83 16.74
CA PHE A 268 13.66 0.07 16.37
C PHE A 268 14.59 -0.14 17.56
N LEU A 269 14.69 0.85 18.44
CA LEU A 269 15.63 0.84 19.58
C LEU A 269 14.99 0.41 20.91
N ASN A 270 13.68 0.60 21.05
CA ASN A 270 12.95 0.32 22.29
C ASN A 270 11.92 -0.80 22.04
N PRO A 271 12.16 -2.02 22.53
CA PRO A 271 11.17 -3.11 22.44
C PRO A 271 9.87 -2.78 23.18
N GLY A 272 8.75 -3.31 22.69
CA GLY A 272 7.43 -3.05 23.23
C GLY A 272 6.74 -1.84 22.58
N LEU A 273 5.68 -1.36 23.22
CA LEU A 273 4.93 -0.20 22.74
C LEU A 273 5.68 1.12 23.02
N PRO A 274 5.55 2.13 22.14
CA PRO A 274 5.98 3.48 22.46
C PRO A 274 5.19 4.04 23.66
N PRO A 275 5.67 5.12 24.32
CA PRO A 275 5.06 5.63 25.55
C PRO A 275 3.67 6.27 25.36
N GLY A 276 3.17 6.38 24.14
CA GLY A 276 1.86 6.92 23.81
C GLY A 276 1.59 6.87 22.29
N PRO A 277 0.43 7.40 21.86
CA PRO A 277 0.05 7.45 20.45
C PRO A 277 0.99 8.31 19.60
N ILE A 278 1.08 7.99 18.30
CA ILE A 278 1.87 8.74 17.31
C ILE A 278 1.00 9.47 16.28
N GLY A 279 -0.23 9.83 16.66
CA GLY A 279 -1.19 10.50 15.79
C GLY A 279 -2.63 10.19 16.19
N SER A 280 -3.58 10.73 15.45
CA SER A 280 -5.02 10.66 15.74
C SER A 280 -5.68 9.46 15.03
N PRO A 281 -5.94 8.32 15.69
CA PRO A 281 -6.52 7.16 15.04
C PRO A 281 -8.00 7.36 14.71
N THR A 282 -8.45 6.69 13.65
CA THR A 282 -9.86 6.57 13.30
C THR A 282 -10.55 5.48 14.13
N ARG A 283 -11.88 5.43 14.04
CA ARG A 283 -12.67 4.34 14.61
C ARG A 283 -12.27 2.97 14.06
N ALA A 284 -11.95 2.87 12.76
CA ALA A 284 -11.55 1.61 12.13
C ALA A 284 -10.27 1.04 12.76
N SER A 285 -9.26 1.89 12.97
CA SER A 285 -8.02 1.50 13.66
C SER A 285 -8.24 1.08 15.12
N ILE A 286 -9.15 1.75 15.83
CA ILE A 286 -9.51 1.40 17.22
C ILE A 286 -10.20 0.03 17.25
N ASP A 287 -11.17 -0.20 16.36
CA ASP A 287 -11.87 -1.48 16.28
C ASP A 287 -10.92 -2.61 15.89
N ALA A 288 -9.99 -2.37 14.95
CA ALA A 288 -8.96 -3.34 14.56
C ALA A 288 -7.96 -3.68 15.67
N ALA A 289 -7.59 -2.70 16.51
CA ALA A 289 -6.74 -2.97 17.68
C ALA A 289 -7.44 -3.91 18.68
N LEU A 290 -8.77 -3.75 18.86
CA LEU A 290 -9.53 -4.61 19.78
C LEU A 290 -9.79 -6.00 19.19
N ASP A 291 -10.11 -6.07 17.90
CA ASP A 291 -10.47 -7.29 17.17
C ASP A 291 -9.57 -7.52 15.94
N PRO A 292 -8.29 -7.92 16.14
CA PRO A 292 -7.38 -8.24 15.06
C PRO A 292 -7.83 -9.50 14.31
N GLU A 293 -7.40 -9.61 13.06
CA GLU A 293 -7.64 -10.81 12.25
C GLU A 293 -6.69 -11.92 12.71
N PRO A 294 -7.19 -13.12 13.08
CA PRO A 294 -6.31 -14.21 13.49
C PRO A 294 -5.31 -14.57 12.40
N GLY A 295 -4.03 -14.65 12.77
CA GLY A 295 -2.94 -15.02 11.88
C GLY A 295 -1.60 -15.03 12.63
N ASP A 296 -0.62 -15.74 12.08
CA ASP A 296 0.71 -15.91 12.66
C ASP A 296 1.75 -14.92 12.11
N TRP A 297 1.31 -13.97 11.27
CA TRP A 297 2.19 -13.02 10.59
C TRP A 297 3.06 -12.21 11.56
N LEU A 298 4.32 -12.08 11.19
CA LEU A 298 5.34 -11.29 11.90
C LEU A 298 5.84 -10.12 11.08
N TYR A 299 5.60 -10.12 9.78
CA TYR A 299 6.10 -9.13 8.84
C TYR A 299 4.98 -8.73 7.90
N PHE A 300 5.02 -7.49 7.43
CA PHE A 300 4.21 -7.03 6.33
C PHE A 300 4.96 -6.01 5.50
N VAL A 301 4.62 -5.92 4.22
CA VAL A 301 5.21 -4.94 3.30
C VAL A 301 4.16 -4.52 2.28
N THR A 302 4.04 -3.21 2.08
CA THR A 302 3.19 -2.66 1.02
C THR A 302 3.94 -2.77 -0.29
N VAL A 303 3.52 -3.72 -1.14
CA VAL A 303 4.16 -4.00 -2.44
C VAL A 303 3.65 -3.06 -3.53
N GLU A 304 2.42 -2.59 -3.41
CA GLU A 304 1.79 -1.59 -4.27
C GLU A 304 0.82 -0.74 -3.44
N PRO A 305 0.42 0.48 -3.87
CA PRO A 305 -0.43 1.38 -3.06
C PRO A 305 -1.74 0.77 -2.52
N SER A 306 -2.24 -0.31 -3.12
CA SER A 306 -3.45 -1.02 -2.72
C SER A 306 -3.21 -2.47 -2.27
N ARG A 307 -1.94 -2.89 -2.09
CA ARG A 307 -1.59 -4.28 -1.82
C ARG A 307 -0.47 -4.35 -0.78
N THR A 308 -0.80 -4.93 0.37
CA THR A 308 0.15 -5.24 1.44
C THR A 308 0.18 -6.74 1.66
N GLU A 309 1.38 -7.30 1.59
CA GLU A 309 1.63 -8.72 1.84
C GLU A 309 2.01 -8.96 3.29
N PHE A 310 1.60 -10.10 3.83
CA PHE A 310 1.82 -10.48 5.23
C PHE A 310 2.44 -11.88 5.29
N THR A 311 3.52 -12.05 6.07
CA THR A 311 4.18 -13.36 6.23
C THR A 311 4.62 -13.59 7.67
N SER A 312 4.60 -14.85 8.10
CA SER A 312 5.16 -15.32 9.37
C SER A 312 6.58 -15.86 9.25
N SER A 313 7.08 -16.05 8.01
CA SER A 313 8.21 -16.92 7.75
C SER A 313 9.45 -16.19 7.22
N THR A 314 10.59 -16.57 7.80
CA THR A 314 11.95 -16.40 7.26
C THR A 314 12.42 -17.72 6.64
N LEU A 315 11.56 -18.38 5.87
CA LEU A 315 11.53 -19.83 5.56
C LEU A 315 12.90 -20.52 5.40
N ALA A 316 13.83 -19.90 4.68
CA ALA A 316 15.17 -20.46 4.48
C ALA A 316 15.99 -20.55 5.78
N PHE A 317 15.90 -19.54 6.65
CA PHE A 317 16.59 -19.54 7.95
C PHE A 317 15.96 -20.55 8.91
N ASP A 318 14.63 -20.69 8.89
CA ASP A 318 13.91 -21.66 9.71
C ASP A 318 14.26 -23.11 9.32
N LEU A 319 14.31 -23.41 8.02
CA LEU A 319 14.67 -24.73 7.50
C LEU A 319 16.12 -25.11 7.79
N LEU A 320 17.03 -24.15 7.74
CA LEU A 320 18.45 -24.37 7.99
C LEU A 320 18.82 -24.25 9.48
N ALA A 321 17.84 -23.95 10.34
CA ALA A 321 18.02 -23.69 11.77
C ALA A 321 19.12 -22.65 12.06
N ILE A 322 19.12 -21.55 11.29
CA ILE A 322 20.08 -20.46 11.41
C ILE A 322 19.36 -19.23 11.97
N GLU A 323 19.99 -18.55 12.93
CA GLU A 323 19.54 -17.21 13.31
C GLU A 323 19.92 -16.22 12.21
N GLY A 324 18.91 -15.62 11.57
CA GLY A 324 19.09 -14.66 10.48
C GLY A 324 17.85 -13.79 10.31
N ASP A 325 18.02 -12.65 9.66
CA ASP A 325 16.93 -11.73 9.34
C ASP A 325 17.06 -11.32 7.87
N TYR A 326 15.93 -11.35 7.15
CA TYR A 326 15.87 -11.00 5.74
C TYR A 326 14.83 -9.90 5.57
N ARG A 327 15.29 -8.72 5.15
CA ARG A 327 14.44 -7.53 5.03
C ARG A 327 14.50 -6.98 3.61
N ALA A 328 13.35 -6.50 3.14
CA ALA A 328 13.27 -5.75 1.90
C ALA A 328 13.69 -4.30 2.15
N PHE A 329 14.53 -3.76 1.28
CA PHE A 329 14.89 -2.35 1.24
C PHE A 329 14.64 -1.84 -0.16
N GLU A 330 13.88 -0.75 -0.28
CA GLU A 330 13.76 -0.05 -1.54
C GLU A 330 14.89 0.98 -1.63
N VAL A 331 15.71 0.83 -2.67
CA VAL A 331 16.93 1.63 -2.89
C VAL A 331 16.93 2.08 -4.35
N VAL A 332 17.16 3.35 -4.59
CA VAL A 332 17.35 3.87 -5.96
C VAL A 332 18.82 3.72 -6.38
N PRO A 333 19.14 3.58 -7.69
CA PRO A 333 20.51 3.35 -8.14
C PRO A 333 21.55 4.36 -7.65
N ALA A 334 21.15 5.62 -7.47
CA ALA A 334 22.04 6.68 -7.01
C ALA A 334 22.50 6.48 -5.55
N ASP A 335 21.67 5.85 -4.72
CA ASP A 335 21.89 5.75 -3.27
C ASP A 335 22.47 4.39 -2.87
N LEU A 336 22.68 3.48 -3.83
CA LEU A 336 23.11 2.11 -3.53
C LEU A 336 24.47 2.06 -2.83
N GLU A 337 25.41 2.93 -3.22
CA GLU A 337 26.75 2.97 -2.61
C GLU A 337 26.70 3.44 -1.14
N ASP A 338 25.96 4.52 -0.89
CA ASP A 338 25.74 5.05 0.45
C ASP A 338 24.98 4.04 1.32
N PHE A 339 23.97 3.37 0.76
CA PHE A 339 23.21 2.32 1.42
C PHE A 339 24.11 1.16 1.85
N LEU A 340 24.94 0.62 0.95
CA LEU A 340 25.85 -0.49 1.23
C LEU A 340 26.92 -0.10 2.26
N SER A 341 27.39 1.15 2.22
CA SER A 341 28.37 1.69 3.17
C SER A 341 27.78 1.91 4.56
N ALA A 342 26.49 2.21 4.66
CA ALA A 342 25.83 2.50 5.92
C ALA A 342 25.29 1.24 6.65
N HIS A 343 25.11 0.13 5.92
CA HIS A 343 24.67 -1.17 6.45
C HIS A 343 25.85 -2.10 6.72
N ILE A 344 26.78 -1.66 7.57
CA ILE A 344 27.97 -2.45 7.89
C ILE A 344 27.70 -3.73 8.69
N GLU A 345 26.46 -4.01 9.06
CA GLU A 345 26.04 -5.26 9.68
C GLU A 345 25.60 -6.34 8.67
N MET A 346 25.26 -5.97 7.44
CA MET A 346 24.76 -6.95 6.46
C MET A 346 25.87 -7.90 6.00
N THR A 347 25.54 -9.19 5.94
CA THR A 347 26.41 -10.26 5.43
C THR A 347 26.15 -10.57 3.95
N GLY A 348 24.94 -10.29 3.49
CA GLY A 348 24.51 -10.49 2.11
C GLY A 348 23.40 -9.51 1.72
N PHE A 349 23.26 -9.26 0.43
CA PHE A 349 22.23 -8.37 -0.12
C PHE A 349 21.78 -8.88 -1.49
N SER A 350 20.54 -9.37 -1.58
CA SER A 350 19.92 -9.70 -2.87
C SER A 350 19.49 -8.43 -3.57
N VAL A 351 19.74 -8.36 -4.87
CA VAL A 351 19.54 -7.16 -5.70
C VAL A 351 18.60 -7.48 -6.84
N THR A 352 17.55 -6.68 -7.02
CA THR A 352 16.62 -6.78 -8.15
C THR A 352 16.67 -5.52 -9.03
N MET A 353 15.90 -5.50 -10.11
CA MET A 353 15.76 -4.32 -10.98
C MET A 353 15.40 -3.06 -10.15
N PRO A 354 15.96 -1.88 -10.44
CA PRO A 354 16.91 -1.55 -11.52
C PRO A 354 18.39 -1.60 -11.10
N LEU A 355 18.72 -2.22 -9.96
CA LEU A 355 20.00 -2.06 -9.28
C LEU A 355 21.11 -3.01 -9.76
N LYS A 356 20.79 -4.06 -10.51
CA LYS A 356 21.74 -5.16 -10.80
C LYS A 356 23.04 -4.72 -11.50
N GLU A 357 22.95 -3.75 -12.42
CA GLU A 357 24.12 -3.19 -13.13
C GLU A 357 24.96 -2.34 -12.17
N LYS A 358 24.32 -1.49 -11.36
CA LYS A 358 25.03 -0.67 -10.36
C LYS A 358 25.67 -1.52 -9.26
N ALA A 359 25.03 -2.60 -8.83
CA ALA A 359 25.59 -3.55 -7.88
C ALA A 359 26.85 -4.23 -8.44
N ALA A 360 26.83 -4.62 -9.72
CA ALA A 360 28.01 -5.14 -10.39
C ALA A 360 29.11 -4.07 -10.50
N GLU A 361 28.77 -2.81 -10.77
CA GLU A 361 29.72 -1.69 -10.83
C GLU A 361 30.45 -1.49 -9.49
N LEU A 362 29.69 -1.41 -8.39
CA LEU A 362 30.17 -1.04 -7.05
C LEU A 362 30.97 -2.14 -6.33
N ALA A 363 30.76 -3.41 -6.68
CA ALA A 363 31.45 -4.50 -6.00
C ALA A 363 32.96 -4.50 -6.31
N ALA A 364 33.77 -4.63 -5.27
CA ALA A 364 35.22 -4.65 -5.38
C ALA A 364 35.73 -5.98 -5.96
N GLU A 365 35.06 -7.08 -5.60
CA GLU A 365 35.29 -8.40 -6.18
C GLU A 365 34.07 -8.79 -7.03
N LYS A 366 34.32 -9.37 -8.21
CA LYS A 366 33.26 -9.79 -9.14
C LYS A 366 33.56 -11.19 -9.60
N SER A 367 32.60 -12.11 -9.48
CA SER A 367 32.76 -13.45 -10.02
C SER A 367 32.88 -13.42 -11.55
N VAL A 368 33.40 -14.50 -12.13
CA VAL A 368 33.53 -14.62 -13.60
C VAL A 368 32.16 -14.40 -14.27
N VAL A 369 31.08 -14.89 -13.66
CA VAL A 369 29.73 -14.70 -14.18
C VAL A 369 29.33 -13.23 -14.18
N VAL A 370 29.60 -12.48 -13.11
CA VAL A 370 29.31 -11.03 -13.06
C VAL A 370 30.15 -10.28 -14.08
N GLN A 371 31.42 -10.62 -14.25
CA GLN A 371 32.29 -9.99 -15.25
C GLN A 371 31.79 -10.20 -16.69
N GLN A 372 31.21 -11.37 -16.99
CA GLN A 372 30.66 -11.68 -18.30
C GLN A 372 29.27 -11.04 -18.53
N THR A 373 28.44 -10.98 -17.49
CA THR A 373 27.04 -10.53 -17.60
C THR A 373 26.84 -9.06 -17.31
N ASP A 374 27.82 -8.38 -16.72
CA ASP A 374 27.73 -7.01 -16.21
C ASP A 374 26.43 -6.79 -15.42
N SER A 375 26.16 -7.72 -14.51
CA SER A 375 24.93 -7.80 -13.74
C SER A 375 25.18 -8.63 -12.48
N ALA A 376 24.80 -8.08 -11.33
CA ALA A 376 24.86 -8.77 -10.05
C ALA A 376 23.50 -8.69 -9.36
N ASN A 377 22.91 -9.85 -9.03
CA ASN A 377 21.69 -9.93 -8.24
C ASN A 377 21.98 -10.34 -6.78
N THR A 378 23.25 -10.51 -6.42
CA THR A 378 23.68 -11.05 -5.12
C THR A 378 25.01 -10.40 -4.72
N LEU A 379 25.01 -9.63 -3.63
CA LEU A 379 26.24 -9.11 -3.01
C LEU A 379 26.51 -9.87 -1.73
N ILE A 380 27.77 -10.26 -1.54
CA ILE A 380 28.24 -10.98 -0.35
C ILE A 380 29.32 -10.14 0.28
N ARG A 381 29.26 -10.00 1.59
CA ARG A 381 30.30 -9.27 2.29
C ARG A 381 31.55 -10.10 2.52
N LYS A 382 32.70 -9.53 2.20
CA LYS A 382 34.02 -10.11 2.46
C LYS A 382 34.85 -9.12 3.27
N GLY A 383 34.72 -9.18 4.60
CA GLY A 383 35.36 -8.22 5.49
C GLY A 383 34.81 -6.80 5.30
N ASP A 384 35.62 -5.92 4.73
CA ASP A 384 35.31 -4.49 4.53
C ASP A 384 34.74 -4.14 3.16
N HIS A 385 34.66 -5.09 2.23
CA HIS A 385 34.16 -4.86 0.88
C HIS A 385 33.08 -5.85 0.46
N TRP A 386 32.44 -5.54 -0.67
CA TRP A 386 31.41 -6.36 -1.29
C TRP A 386 31.98 -7.14 -2.47
N SER A 387 31.63 -8.43 -2.50
CA SER A 387 31.87 -9.36 -3.59
C SER A 387 30.54 -9.63 -4.31
N ALA A 388 30.53 -9.54 -5.65
CA ALA A 388 29.33 -9.69 -6.46
C ALA A 388 29.23 -11.06 -7.11
N GLU A 389 28.01 -11.61 -7.06
CA GLU A 389 27.58 -12.82 -7.72
C GLU A 389 26.31 -12.59 -8.55
N ASN A 390 26.09 -13.47 -9.54
CA ASN A 390 24.89 -13.49 -10.36
C ASN A 390 24.24 -14.88 -10.31
N THR A 391 23.27 -15.03 -9.42
CA THR A 391 22.52 -16.25 -9.16
C THR A 391 21.30 -16.42 -10.08
N ASP A 392 20.96 -15.43 -10.92
CA ASP A 392 19.98 -15.64 -12.00
C ASP A 392 20.52 -16.70 -12.98
N VAL A 393 21.83 -16.68 -13.27
CA VAL A 393 22.49 -17.65 -14.17
C VAL A 393 22.36 -19.05 -13.62
N SER A 394 22.70 -19.28 -12.35
CA SER A 394 22.54 -20.60 -11.74
C SER A 394 21.08 -21.01 -11.60
N GLY A 395 20.18 -20.06 -11.38
CA GLY A 395 18.74 -20.29 -11.42
C GLY A 395 18.27 -20.82 -12.78
N PHE A 396 18.68 -20.18 -13.88
CA PHE A 396 18.38 -20.68 -15.23
C PHE A 396 19.04 -22.03 -15.51
N SER A 397 20.30 -22.23 -15.14
CA SER A 397 20.98 -23.53 -15.29
C SER A 397 20.26 -24.65 -14.56
N PHE A 398 19.84 -24.42 -13.31
CA PHE A 398 19.07 -25.37 -12.52
C PHE A 398 17.72 -25.70 -13.19
N LEU A 399 17.01 -24.70 -13.70
CA LEU A 399 15.76 -24.93 -14.43
C LEU A 399 15.99 -25.70 -15.73
N PHE A 400 17.05 -25.40 -16.48
CA PHE A 400 17.37 -26.13 -17.72
C PHE A 400 17.64 -27.61 -17.47
N GLU A 401 18.41 -27.93 -16.43
CA GLU A 401 18.66 -29.31 -16.02
C GLU A 401 17.38 -30.01 -15.57
N ARG A 402 16.60 -29.35 -14.71
CA ARG A 402 15.35 -29.88 -14.15
C ARG A 402 14.29 -30.14 -15.23
N LEU A 403 14.23 -29.30 -16.25
CA LEU A 403 13.29 -29.42 -17.37
C LEU A 403 13.80 -30.37 -18.46
N GLY A 404 15.01 -30.91 -18.32
CA GLY A 404 15.61 -31.84 -19.28
C GLY A 404 15.95 -31.19 -20.62
N ILE A 405 16.26 -29.89 -20.64
CA ILE A 405 16.64 -29.19 -21.88
C ILE A 405 18.00 -29.73 -22.37
N PRO A 406 18.08 -30.26 -23.61
CA PRO A 406 19.31 -30.88 -24.13
C PRO A 406 20.50 -29.92 -24.22
N GLU A 407 21.69 -30.44 -23.95
CA GLU A 407 22.98 -29.75 -24.15
C GLU A 407 23.36 -29.72 -25.65
N ASP A 408 24.08 -28.66 -26.04
CA ASP A 408 24.75 -28.44 -27.32
C ASP A 408 23.85 -28.49 -28.58
N LYS A 409 22.53 -28.42 -28.43
CA LYS A 409 21.57 -28.55 -29.55
C LYS A 409 20.34 -27.65 -29.49
N SER A 410 20.09 -27.02 -28.36
CA SER A 410 18.87 -26.27 -28.13
C SER A 410 18.93 -24.87 -28.76
N LYS A 411 17.88 -24.47 -29.47
CA LYS A 411 17.64 -23.12 -29.95
C LYS A 411 16.82 -22.37 -28.92
N VAL A 412 17.42 -21.38 -28.27
CA VAL A 412 16.79 -20.61 -27.19
C VAL A 412 16.49 -19.19 -27.69
N ALA A 413 15.22 -18.82 -27.70
CA ALA A 413 14.81 -17.44 -27.91
C ALA A 413 14.77 -16.68 -26.58
N ILE A 414 15.29 -15.46 -26.57
CA ILE A 414 15.27 -14.57 -25.41
C ILE A 414 14.58 -13.28 -25.82
N VAL A 415 13.44 -13.01 -25.18
CA VAL A 415 12.63 -11.81 -25.45
C VAL A 415 13.00 -10.78 -24.38
N GLY A 416 13.70 -9.72 -24.79
CA GLY A 416 14.24 -8.68 -23.93
C GLY A 416 15.77 -8.56 -24.01
N ALA A 417 16.30 -7.47 -23.45
CA ALA A 417 17.74 -7.15 -23.45
C ALA A 417 18.23 -6.67 -22.06
N GLY A 418 17.48 -6.96 -21.00
CA GLY A 418 17.80 -6.56 -19.64
C GLY A 418 18.97 -7.35 -19.02
N ALA A 419 19.31 -7.02 -17.77
CA ALA A 419 20.23 -7.80 -16.95
C ALA A 419 19.81 -9.28 -16.83
N THR A 420 18.51 -9.54 -16.66
CA THR A 420 17.95 -10.91 -16.66
C THR A 420 18.13 -11.60 -18.02
N ALA A 421 18.00 -10.86 -19.14
CA ALA A 421 18.26 -11.40 -20.48
C ALA A 421 19.72 -11.85 -20.62
N ARG A 422 20.68 -10.99 -20.23
CA ARG A 422 22.11 -11.34 -20.23
C ARG A 422 22.42 -12.57 -19.38
N SER A 423 21.75 -12.71 -18.25
CA SER A 423 21.89 -13.89 -17.38
C SER A 423 21.33 -15.16 -18.06
N ALA A 424 20.17 -15.08 -18.71
CA ALA A 424 19.60 -16.18 -19.49
C ALA A 424 20.49 -16.57 -20.69
N ILE A 425 21.05 -15.59 -21.41
CA ILE A 425 21.99 -15.81 -22.53
C ILE A 425 23.20 -16.59 -22.02
N TYR A 426 23.79 -16.14 -20.91
CA TYR A 426 24.97 -16.79 -20.36
C TYR A 426 24.69 -18.22 -19.89
N ALA A 427 23.58 -18.45 -19.20
CA ALA A 427 23.17 -19.80 -18.79
C ALA A 427 22.92 -20.73 -19.99
N ALA A 428 22.32 -20.22 -21.06
CA ALA A 428 22.10 -20.99 -22.30
C ALA A 428 23.43 -21.32 -22.99
N LYS A 429 24.34 -20.34 -23.08
CA LYS A 429 25.69 -20.53 -23.63
C LYS A 429 26.51 -21.56 -22.86
N LEU A 430 26.43 -21.60 -21.53
CA LEU A 430 27.12 -22.60 -20.72
C LEU A 430 26.67 -24.04 -21.03
N ARG A 431 25.47 -24.20 -21.60
CA ARG A 431 24.94 -25.49 -22.08
C ARG A 431 25.13 -25.71 -23.58
N GLY A 432 25.88 -24.84 -24.25
CA GLY A 432 26.12 -24.87 -25.70
C GLY A 432 24.87 -24.62 -26.56
N ALA A 433 23.83 -24.00 -26.00
CA ALA A 433 22.65 -23.61 -26.75
C ALA A 433 22.94 -22.40 -27.65
N THR A 434 22.29 -22.34 -28.81
CA THR A 434 22.32 -21.14 -29.67
C THR A 434 21.21 -20.18 -29.27
N THR A 435 21.53 -18.91 -29.08
CA THR A 435 20.59 -17.90 -28.61
C THR A 435 20.16 -16.94 -29.72
N THR A 436 18.86 -16.61 -29.75
CA THR A 436 18.29 -15.54 -30.57
C THR A 436 17.60 -14.52 -29.69
N ILE A 437 18.00 -13.25 -29.75
CA ILE A 437 17.53 -12.19 -28.86
C ILE A 437 16.61 -11.24 -29.62
N PHE A 438 15.40 -11.03 -29.10
CA PHE A 438 14.46 -10.04 -29.62
C PHE A 438 14.46 -8.81 -28.71
N ARG A 439 14.74 -7.63 -29.26
CA ARG A 439 14.89 -6.41 -28.45
C ARG A 439 14.41 -5.13 -29.11
N ARG A 440 13.96 -4.17 -28.28
CA ARG A 440 13.38 -2.89 -28.71
C ARG A 440 14.38 -1.87 -29.27
N SER A 441 15.60 -1.87 -28.76
CA SER A 441 16.59 -0.82 -29.08
C SER A 441 18.01 -1.35 -29.00
N ASN A 442 18.87 -0.88 -29.89
CA ASN A 442 20.24 -1.37 -30.08
C ASN A 442 21.27 -0.92 -29.04
N HIS A 443 20.91 -0.06 -28.09
CA HIS A 443 21.86 0.44 -27.08
C HIS A 443 22.48 -0.64 -26.18
N ARG A 444 21.94 -1.87 -26.21
CA ARG A 444 22.42 -3.01 -25.40
C ARG A 444 23.13 -4.10 -26.19
N ASP A 445 23.35 -3.92 -27.49
CA ASP A 445 23.94 -4.95 -28.36
C ASP A 445 25.33 -5.36 -27.91
N GLU A 446 26.18 -4.38 -27.63
CA GLU A 446 27.53 -4.62 -27.11
C GLU A 446 27.51 -5.41 -25.80
N SER A 447 26.57 -5.11 -24.91
CA SER A 447 26.42 -5.86 -23.65
C SER A 447 25.96 -7.30 -23.88
N ILE A 448 25.16 -7.55 -24.92
CA ILE A 448 24.73 -8.90 -25.32
C ILE A 448 25.91 -9.65 -25.94
N TYR A 449 26.63 -9.05 -26.88
CA TYR A 449 27.79 -9.66 -27.54
C TYR A 449 28.97 -9.90 -26.60
N THR A 450 29.06 -9.13 -25.50
CA THR A 450 30.03 -9.40 -24.43
C THR A 450 29.74 -10.73 -23.76
N VAL A 451 28.47 -11.06 -23.53
CA VAL A 451 28.06 -12.36 -22.97
C VAL A 451 28.26 -13.47 -23.99
N ASP A 452 27.77 -13.26 -25.21
CA ASP A 452 27.84 -14.23 -26.28
C ASP A 452 27.89 -13.58 -27.67
N ARG A 453 29.04 -13.73 -28.36
CA ARG A 453 29.27 -13.14 -29.69
C ARG A 453 28.50 -13.83 -30.80
N ASP A 454 28.12 -15.09 -30.60
CA ASP A 454 27.47 -15.92 -31.61
C ASP A 454 25.94 -15.79 -31.58
N SER A 455 25.42 -15.04 -30.60
CA SER A 455 24.02 -14.70 -30.46
C SER A 455 23.46 -13.94 -31.66
N LEU A 456 22.33 -14.41 -32.20
CA LEU A 456 21.60 -13.68 -33.25
C LEU A 456 20.71 -12.61 -32.61
N ILE A 457 20.97 -11.33 -32.88
CA ILE A 457 20.12 -10.23 -32.40
C ILE A 457 19.13 -9.82 -33.50
N LEU A 458 17.85 -9.84 -33.17
CA LEU A 458 16.74 -9.41 -34.02
C LEU A 458 16.02 -8.19 -33.42
N ASP A 459 15.55 -7.31 -34.29
CA ASP A 459 14.72 -6.18 -33.88
C ASP A 459 13.35 -6.65 -33.37
N TRP A 460 12.75 -5.85 -32.50
CA TRP A 460 11.48 -6.16 -31.84
C TRP A 460 10.34 -6.53 -32.79
N ASN A 461 10.33 -5.92 -33.98
CA ASN A 461 9.32 -6.16 -35.00
C ASN A 461 9.48 -7.50 -35.71
N GLU A 462 10.54 -8.27 -35.44
CA GLU A 462 10.65 -9.65 -35.91
C GLU A 462 9.84 -10.61 -35.02
N LEU A 463 9.40 -10.19 -33.83
CA LEU A 463 8.73 -11.06 -32.86
C LEU A 463 7.36 -11.55 -33.37
N ASP A 464 6.70 -10.82 -34.28
CA ASP A 464 5.42 -11.20 -34.90
C ASP A 464 5.57 -12.07 -36.15
N LYS A 465 6.82 -12.40 -36.54
CA LYS A 465 7.11 -13.30 -37.66
C LYS A 465 7.31 -14.73 -37.18
N PRO A 466 6.99 -15.74 -38.01
CA PRO A 466 7.15 -17.13 -37.62
C PRO A 466 8.60 -17.51 -37.35
N HIS A 467 8.88 -17.94 -36.12
CA HIS A 467 10.16 -18.53 -35.73
C HIS A 467 9.94 -19.78 -34.88
N THR A 468 10.82 -20.78 -34.98
CA THR A 468 10.75 -22.02 -34.19
C THR A 468 11.95 -22.14 -33.26
N PHE A 469 11.68 -22.38 -31.98
CA PHE A 469 12.66 -22.50 -30.92
C PHE A 469 12.33 -23.67 -30.00
N ASP A 470 13.35 -24.32 -29.44
CA ASP A 470 13.16 -25.38 -28.45
C ASP A 470 12.68 -24.79 -27.11
N VAL A 471 13.15 -23.58 -26.77
CA VAL A 471 12.78 -22.86 -25.55
C VAL A 471 12.63 -21.37 -25.86
N VAL A 472 11.59 -20.74 -25.31
CA VAL A 472 11.44 -19.27 -25.30
C VAL A 472 11.52 -18.75 -23.88
N ILE A 473 12.36 -17.75 -23.64
CA ILE A 473 12.54 -17.10 -22.34
C ILE A 473 12.08 -15.64 -22.44
N ASN A 474 11.02 -15.28 -21.73
CA ASN A 474 10.57 -13.90 -21.62
C ASN A 474 11.23 -13.20 -20.43
N THR A 475 11.95 -12.12 -20.72
CA THR A 475 12.64 -11.28 -19.72
C THR A 475 12.20 -9.82 -19.73
N THR A 476 11.04 -9.56 -20.36
CA THR A 476 10.53 -8.20 -20.51
C THR A 476 9.88 -7.70 -19.22
N PRO A 477 9.84 -6.38 -18.98
CA PRO A 477 8.95 -5.81 -17.96
C PRO A 477 7.47 -6.01 -18.31
N VAL A 478 6.60 -5.99 -17.31
CA VAL A 478 5.13 -6.03 -17.49
C VAL A 478 4.67 -4.93 -18.46
N GLY A 479 3.77 -5.28 -19.38
CA GLY A 479 3.19 -4.34 -20.36
C GLY A 479 4.10 -3.97 -21.53
N SER A 480 5.19 -4.71 -21.75
CA SER A 480 6.18 -4.37 -22.79
C SER A 480 5.79 -4.77 -24.22
N LEU A 481 4.77 -5.60 -24.41
CA LEU A 481 4.37 -6.12 -25.73
C LEU A 481 3.49 -5.14 -26.51
N GLY A 482 2.59 -4.44 -25.83
CA GLY A 482 1.64 -3.53 -26.47
C GLY A 482 0.75 -4.25 -27.50
N ASN A 483 0.80 -3.81 -28.75
CA ASN A 483 -0.04 -4.40 -29.81
C ASN A 483 0.62 -5.58 -30.53
N LEU A 484 1.87 -5.90 -30.21
CA LEU A 484 2.60 -6.96 -30.89
C LEU A 484 2.06 -8.33 -30.46
N ARG A 485 2.02 -9.28 -31.40
CA ARG A 485 1.57 -10.66 -31.15
C ARG A 485 2.69 -11.62 -31.51
N PRO A 486 3.39 -12.20 -30.52
CA PRO A 486 4.52 -13.08 -30.79
C PRO A 486 4.11 -14.30 -31.64
N ALA A 487 4.85 -14.57 -32.71
CA ALA A 487 4.66 -15.74 -33.57
C ALA A 487 5.80 -16.76 -33.37
N LEU A 488 6.01 -17.14 -32.10
CA LEU A 488 7.05 -18.07 -31.67
C LEU A 488 6.48 -19.49 -31.48
N ASP A 489 7.03 -20.44 -32.21
CA ASP A 489 6.71 -21.86 -32.11
C ASP A 489 7.69 -22.55 -31.16
N THR A 490 7.23 -22.97 -29.98
CA THR A 490 8.05 -23.65 -28.95
C THR A 490 7.20 -24.48 -28.00
N GLU A 491 7.65 -25.65 -27.56
CA GLU A 491 6.92 -26.46 -26.56
C GLU A 491 7.12 -25.98 -25.11
N LEU A 492 8.13 -25.14 -24.85
CA LEU A 492 8.51 -24.71 -23.51
C LEU A 492 8.75 -23.21 -23.45
N VAL A 493 8.03 -22.55 -22.53
CA VAL A 493 8.20 -21.13 -22.24
C VAL A 493 8.62 -20.96 -20.78
N ILE A 494 9.65 -20.14 -20.56
CA ILE A 494 10.05 -19.66 -19.23
C ILE A 494 9.79 -18.15 -19.19
N ASP A 495 8.94 -17.69 -18.29
CA ASP A 495 8.70 -16.26 -18.10
C ASP A 495 9.30 -15.82 -16.77
N SER A 496 10.23 -14.86 -16.82
CA SER A 496 10.84 -14.32 -15.61
C SER A 496 9.89 -13.46 -14.77
N ILE A 497 8.75 -13.05 -15.33
CA ILE A 497 7.71 -12.32 -14.61
C ILE A 497 6.85 -13.33 -13.85
N TYR A 498 6.72 -13.10 -12.54
CA TYR A 498 5.88 -13.91 -11.65
C TYR A 498 4.52 -13.26 -11.37
N HIS A 499 4.40 -11.93 -11.47
CA HIS A 499 3.12 -11.22 -11.34
C HIS A 499 2.99 -10.02 -12.29
N PRO A 500 1.79 -9.76 -12.83
CA PRO A 500 0.57 -10.58 -12.74
C PRO A 500 0.66 -11.88 -13.56
N TRP A 501 -0.13 -12.89 -13.18
CA TRP A 501 -0.19 -14.18 -13.87
C TRP A 501 -1.62 -14.54 -14.35
N PRO A 502 -1.79 -15.06 -15.59
CA PRO A 502 -0.78 -15.17 -16.64
C PRO A 502 -0.33 -13.79 -17.15
N THR A 503 0.94 -13.69 -17.57
CA THR A 503 1.46 -12.45 -18.15
C THR A 503 0.80 -12.17 -19.50
N GLU A 504 0.94 -10.93 -20.02
CA GLU A 504 0.49 -10.60 -21.39
C GLU A 504 1.17 -11.52 -22.42
N PHE A 505 2.47 -11.78 -22.25
CA PHE A 505 3.23 -12.70 -23.09
C PHE A 505 2.65 -14.11 -23.03
N ALA A 506 2.47 -14.62 -21.81
CA ALA A 506 1.94 -15.95 -21.58
C ALA A 506 0.55 -16.10 -22.19
N SER A 507 -0.35 -15.15 -21.95
CA SER A 507 -1.73 -15.17 -22.44
C SER A 507 -1.85 -15.34 -23.97
N LEU A 508 -0.84 -14.91 -24.72
CA LEU A 508 -0.83 -15.00 -26.18
C LEU A 508 -0.27 -16.32 -26.73
N ILE A 509 0.52 -17.06 -25.94
CA ILE A 509 1.22 -18.28 -26.40
C ILE A 509 0.85 -19.55 -25.61
N ILE A 510 0.07 -19.41 -24.52
CA ILE A 510 -0.38 -20.50 -23.63
C ILE A 510 -1.08 -21.70 -24.29
N PRO A 511 -1.96 -21.58 -25.31
CA PRO A 511 -2.96 -22.62 -25.58
C PRO A 511 -2.48 -24.05 -25.86
N ARG A 512 -1.17 -24.29 -26.05
CA ARG A 512 -0.60 -25.61 -26.36
C ARG A 512 0.77 -25.91 -25.73
N ARG A 513 1.28 -25.10 -24.80
CA ARG A 513 2.70 -25.17 -24.38
C ARG A 513 2.89 -25.45 -22.91
N THR A 514 4.05 -26.00 -22.54
CA THR A 514 4.52 -26.08 -21.15
C THR A 514 5.03 -24.71 -20.72
N PHE A 515 4.59 -24.24 -19.56
CA PHE A 515 4.92 -22.91 -19.08
C PHE A 515 5.52 -22.95 -17.69
N ILE A 516 6.66 -22.29 -17.52
CA ILE A 516 7.37 -22.10 -16.26
C ILE A 516 7.24 -20.63 -15.85
N ALA A 517 6.50 -20.40 -14.76
CA ALA A 517 6.24 -19.07 -14.21
C ALA A 517 7.47 -18.49 -13.52
N GLY A 518 7.49 -17.16 -13.34
CA GLY A 518 8.63 -16.47 -12.74
C GLY A 518 8.95 -16.92 -11.31
N GLU A 519 7.96 -17.45 -10.57
CA GLU A 519 8.18 -18.01 -9.23
C GLU A 519 9.17 -19.19 -9.22
N TYR A 520 9.26 -19.96 -10.31
CA TYR A 520 10.24 -21.03 -10.46
C TYR A 520 11.65 -20.46 -10.57
N LEU A 521 11.84 -19.38 -11.34
CA LEU A 521 13.13 -18.72 -11.44
C LEU A 521 13.49 -18.05 -10.10
N LEU A 522 12.52 -17.48 -9.40
CA LEU A 522 12.70 -16.88 -8.09
C LEU A 522 13.17 -17.91 -7.05
N ALA A 523 12.52 -19.08 -7.00
CA ALA A 523 12.95 -20.19 -6.13
C ALA A 523 14.33 -20.72 -6.53
N ALA A 524 14.60 -20.87 -7.84
CA ALA A 524 15.86 -21.43 -8.32
C ALA A 524 17.06 -20.51 -8.03
N GLN A 525 16.96 -19.21 -8.28
CA GLN A 525 18.05 -18.26 -7.98
C GLN A 525 18.32 -18.17 -6.48
N ALA A 526 17.28 -18.31 -5.64
CA ALA A 526 17.39 -18.22 -4.20
C ALA A 526 18.24 -19.36 -3.61
N LEU A 527 18.33 -20.53 -4.26
CA LEU A 527 19.15 -21.65 -3.79
C LEU A 527 20.61 -21.23 -3.61
N GLN A 528 21.21 -20.62 -4.63
CA GLN A 528 22.61 -20.21 -4.50
C GLN A 528 22.74 -19.03 -3.53
N GLN A 529 21.79 -18.08 -3.51
CA GLN A 529 21.81 -16.97 -2.54
C GLN A 529 21.80 -17.47 -1.10
N ILE A 530 20.92 -18.41 -0.77
CA ILE A 530 20.82 -18.99 0.56
C ILE A 530 22.16 -19.63 0.92
N SER A 531 22.74 -20.45 0.05
CA SER A 531 24.05 -21.08 0.31
C SER A 531 25.17 -20.04 0.49
N LEU A 532 25.20 -18.99 -0.31
CA LEU A 532 26.20 -17.91 -0.24
C LEU A 532 26.07 -17.07 1.03
N PHE A 533 24.86 -16.73 1.45
CA PHE A 533 24.60 -15.89 2.64
C PHE A 533 24.74 -16.67 3.94
N THR A 534 24.38 -17.95 3.93
CA THR A 534 24.37 -18.79 5.15
C THR A 534 25.62 -19.64 5.32
N HIS A 535 26.40 -19.80 4.24
CA HIS A 535 27.51 -20.76 4.14
C HIS A 535 27.09 -22.22 4.40
N GLN A 536 25.81 -22.55 4.24
CA GLN A 536 25.30 -23.91 4.40
C GLN A 536 25.19 -24.65 3.07
N SER A 537 25.33 -25.98 3.15
CA SER A 537 24.97 -26.90 2.09
C SER A 537 23.62 -27.55 2.40
N PHE A 538 22.78 -27.74 1.39
CA PHE A 538 21.49 -28.41 1.49
C PHE A 538 21.15 -29.11 0.18
N ASP A 539 20.14 -29.99 0.21
CA ASP A 539 19.60 -30.61 -0.99
C ASP A 539 18.84 -29.55 -1.82
N ALA A 540 19.38 -29.21 -2.98
CA ALA A 540 18.84 -28.17 -3.85
C ALA A 540 17.43 -28.51 -4.34
N GLY A 541 17.12 -29.79 -4.59
CA GLY A 541 15.80 -30.23 -5.04
C GLY A 541 14.75 -30.06 -3.94
N VAL A 542 15.05 -30.51 -2.72
CA VAL A 542 14.15 -30.37 -1.57
C VAL A 542 13.92 -28.91 -1.21
N MET A 543 15.00 -28.11 -1.16
CA MET A 543 14.89 -26.67 -0.87
C MET A 543 14.06 -25.96 -1.95
N PHE A 544 14.28 -26.29 -3.23
CA PHE A 544 13.54 -25.72 -4.35
C PHE A 544 12.03 -25.96 -4.23
N GLU A 545 11.61 -27.21 -4.01
CA GLU A 545 10.18 -27.54 -3.82
C GLU A 545 9.57 -26.80 -2.63
N THR A 546 10.35 -26.66 -1.55
CA THR A 546 9.88 -25.99 -0.33
C THR A 546 9.68 -24.49 -0.57
N LEU A 547 10.65 -23.83 -1.21
CA LEU A 547 10.54 -22.42 -1.60
C LEU A 547 9.39 -22.20 -2.58
N LEU A 548 9.25 -23.06 -3.57
CA LEU A 548 8.18 -22.96 -4.57
C LEU A 548 6.79 -23.14 -3.93
N THR A 549 6.64 -24.10 -3.02
CA THR A 549 5.40 -24.30 -2.27
C THR A 549 5.03 -23.04 -1.48
N ALA A 550 6.00 -22.43 -0.81
CA ALA A 550 5.75 -21.20 -0.07
C ALA A 550 5.38 -20.01 -0.98
N LEU A 551 6.05 -19.87 -2.14
CA LEU A 551 5.71 -18.85 -3.13
C LEU A 551 4.30 -19.03 -3.71
N SER A 552 3.80 -20.28 -3.79
CA SER A 552 2.44 -20.56 -4.27
C SER A 552 1.33 -20.31 -3.24
N GLN A 553 1.70 -20.14 -1.96
CA GLN A 553 0.77 -19.90 -0.84
C GLN A 553 0.74 -18.44 -0.39
N ALA A 554 1.73 -17.64 -0.82
CA ALA A 554 1.76 -16.19 -0.71
C ALA A 554 0.95 -15.55 -1.86
#